data_AF-A5PLN9-F1
#
_entry.id   AF-A5PLN9-F1
#
_cell.length_a   1.000
_cell.length_b   1.000
_cell.length_c   1.000
_cell.angle_alpha   90.00
_cell.angle_beta   90.00
_cell.angle_gamma   90.00
#
_symmetry.space_group_name_H-M   'P 1'
#
loop_
_entity.id
_entity.type
_entity.pdbx_description
1 polymer ?
#
loop_
_entity_poly.entity_id
_entity_poly.type
_entity_poly.pdbx_seq_one_letter_code
_entity_poly.pdbx_strand_id
1 'polypeptide(L)'
;MEVNPPKQEHLLALKVMRLTKPTLFTNIPVTCEEKDLPGDLFNQLMRDDPSTVNGAEVLMLGEMLTLPQNFGNIFLGETFSSYISVHNDSNQVVKDILVKADLQTSSQRLNLSASNAAVAELKPDCCIDDVIHHEVKEIGTHILVCAVSYTTQAGEKMYFRKFFKFQVLKPLDVKTKFYNAESDLSSVTDEVFLEAQIQNMTTSPMFMEKVSLEPSIMYNVTELNSVSQAGECVSTFGSRAYLQPMDTRQYLYCLKPKNEFAEKAGIIKGVTVIGKLDIVWKTNLGERGRLQTSQLQRMAPGYGDVRLSLEAIPDTVNLEEPFHITCKITNCSERTMDLVLEMCNTNSIHWCGISGRQLGKLHPSSSLCLALTLLSSVQGLQSISGLRLTDTFLKRTYEYDDIAQVCVVSSAIKVES
;
A
#
# COMPACT_ATOMS: atom_id res chain seq x y z
N MET A 1 -14.42 34.00 43.17
CA MET A 1 -13.68 34.56 42.02
C MET A 1 -12.23 34.14 42.19
N GLU A 2 -11.80 33.06 41.55
CA GLU A 2 -10.37 32.81 41.40
C GLU A 2 -9.84 33.83 40.40
N VAL A 3 -9.18 34.85 40.92
CA VAL A 3 -8.45 35.83 40.13
C VAL A 3 -7.31 35.08 39.47
N ASN A 4 -7.41 34.82 38.17
CA ASN A 4 -6.28 34.30 37.40
C ASN A 4 -5.07 35.19 37.71
N PRO A 5 -3.94 34.63 38.20
CA PRO A 5 -2.78 35.43 38.53
C PRO A 5 -2.34 36.22 37.28
N PRO A 6 -1.85 37.46 37.47
CA PRO A 6 -1.40 38.29 36.36
C PRO A 6 -0.39 37.50 35.52
N LYS A 7 -0.55 37.53 34.19
CA LYS A 7 0.39 36.89 33.25
C LYS A 7 1.78 37.42 33.56
N GLN A 8 2.61 36.59 34.18
CA GLN A 8 3.98 36.94 34.51
C GLN A 8 4.72 37.24 33.21
N GLU A 9 5.24 38.45 33.07
CA GLU A 9 5.96 38.86 31.88
C GLU A 9 7.32 38.16 31.86
N HIS A 10 7.59 37.41 30.80
CA HIS A 10 8.84 36.68 30.64
C HIS A 10 9.86 37.53 29.91
N LEU A 11 11.13 37.43 30.32
CA LEU A 11 12.26 38.12 29.67
C LEU A 11 12.63 37.49 28.33
N LEU A 12 12.30 36.20 28.16
CA LEU A 12 12.60 35.45 26.96
C LEU A 12 11.33 35.22 26.13
N ALA A 13 11.46 35.38 24.82
CA ALA A 13 10.41 35.12 23.84
C ALA A 13 10.72 33.84 23.05
N LEU A 14 9.78 32.89 23.05
CA LEU A 14 9.86 31.67 22.25
C LEU A 14 9.07 31.84 20.95
N LYS A 15 9.75 31.65 19.82
CA LYS A 15 9.18 31.56 18.47
C LYS A 15 9.45 30.17 17.90
N VAL A 16 8.43 29.59 17.27
CA VAL A 16 8.53 28.29 16.61
C VAL A 16 7.94 28.42 15.22
N MET A 17 8.68 27.94 14.23
CA MET A 17 8.32 28.01 12.82
C MET A 17 8.45 26.61 12.21
N ARG A 18 7.48 26.20 11.39
CA ARG A 18 7.64 25.03 10.53
C ARG A 18 8.56 25.41 9.37
N LEU A 19 9.59 24.61 9.13
CA LEU A 19 10.42 24.77 7.95
C LEU A 19 9.73 24.08 6.77
N THR A 20 9.07 24.87 5.93
CA THR A 20 8.47 24.40 4.68
C THR A 20 9.46 24.48 3.55
N LYS A 21 9.50 23.48 2.67
CA LYS A 21 10.23 23.61 1.41
C LYS A 21 9.43 24.48 0.42
N PRO A 22 10.11 25.22 -0.45
CA PRO A 22 9.44 25.93 -1.52
C PRO A 22 8.75 24.95 -2.48
N THR A 23 7.87 25.44 -3.33
CA THR A 23 7.24 24.70 -4.43
C THR A 23 7.38 25.49 -5.72
N LEU A 24 7.51 24.80 -6.85
CA LEU A 24 7.43 25.48 -8.15
C LEU A 24 6.03 26.07 -8.31
N PHE A 25 5.99 27.35 -8.68
CA PHE A 25 4.77 27.98 -9.11
C PHE A 25 4.36 27.41 -10.45
N THR A 26 3.10 27.01 -10.57
CA THR A 26 2.57 26.43 -11.79
C THR A 26 1.47 27.32 -12.35
N ASN A 27 1.65 27.75 -13.59
CA ASN A 27 0.60 28.44 -14.33
C ASN A 27 -0.37 27.43 -14.92
N ILE A 28 -1.63 27.84 -15.08
CA ILE A 28 -2.63 27.06 -15.80
C ILE A 28 -2.75 27.71 -17.19
N PRO A 29 -2.03 27.23 -18.22
CA PRO A 29 -2.13 27.77 -19.55
C PRO A 29 -3.54 27.48 -20.09
N VAL A 30 -4.21 28.52 -20.56
CA VAL A 30 -5.49 28.38 -21.27
C VAL A 30 -5.18 28.31 -22.75
N THR A 31 -5.24 27.12 -23.33
CA THR A 31 -5.08 26.93 -24.76
C THR A 31 -6.42 27.10 -25.46
N CYS A 32 -6.44 27.86 -26.55
CA CYS A 32 -7.62 28.03 -27.40
C CYS A 32 -7.32 27.56 -28.82
N GLU A 33 -8.35 27.35 -29.65
CA GLU A 33 -8.10 27.09 -31.07
C GLU A 33 -7.53 28.34 -31.75
N GLU A 34 -6.79 28.18 -32.84
CA GLU A 34 -6.17 29.30 -33.56
C GLU A 34 -7.17 30.38 -34.01
N LYS A 35 -8.46 30.05 -34.12
CA LYS A 35 -9.53 30.95 -34.53
C LYS A 35 -10.18 31.70 -33.35
N ASP A 36 -9.87 31.31 -32.12
CA ASP A 36 -10.46 31.88 -30.93
C ASP A 36 -9.77 33.20 -30.58
N LEU A 37 -10.48 34.31 -30.74
CA LEU A 37 -10.02 35.66 -30.37
C LEU A 37 -9.38 35.76 -28.96
N PRO A 38 -9.90 35.09 -27.91
CA PRO A 38 -9.28 35.14 -26.59
C PRO A 38 -7.91 34.45 -26.51
N GLY A 39 -7.61 33.51 -27.41
CA GLY A 39 -6.39 32.70 -27.37
C GLY A 39 -5.12 33.54 -27.44
N ASP A 40 -5.08 34.52 -28.34
CA ASP A 40 -3.96 35.44 -28.47
C ASP A 40 -3.76 36.28 -27.20
N LEU A 41 -4.85 36.76 -26.59
CA LEU A 41 -4.79 37.54 -25.35
C LEU A 41 -4.28 36.68 -24.18
N PHE A 42 -4.77 35.45 -24.02
CA PHE A 42 -4.30 34.56 -22.96
C PHE A 42 -2.84 34.16 -23.15
N ASN A 43 -2.42 33.86 -24.39
CA ASN A 43 -1.03 33.55 -24.70
C ASN A 43 -0.09 34.74 -24.41
N GLN A 44 -0.54 35.97 -24.67
CA GLN A 44 0.22 37.17 -24.33
C GLN A 44 0.33 37.35 -22.81
N LEU A 45 -0.79 37.22 -22.08
CA LEU A 45 -0.77 37.29 -20.62
C LEU A 45 0.16 36.24 -19.99
N MET A 46 0.20 35.04 -20.55
CA MET A 46 1.12 33.98 -20.11
C MET A 46 2.59 34.33 -20.39
N ARG A 47 2.89 34.92 -21.55
CA ARG A 47 4.26 35.38 -21.89
C ARG A 47 4.74 36.53 -21.00
N ASP A 48 3.84 37.43 -20.64
CA ASP A 48 4.14 38.58 -19.81
C ASP A 48 4.19 38.23 -18.31
N ASP A 49 3.74 37.03 -17.92
CA ASP A 49 3.80 36.56 -16.53
C ASP A 49 5.25 36.21 -16.14
N PRO A 50 5.80 36.81 -15.06
CA PRO A 50 7.20 36.63 -14.67
C PRO A 50 7.53 35.23 -14.17
N SER A 51 6.54 34.38 -13.93
CA SER A 51 6.75 32.99 -13.52
C SER A 51 6.80 32.01 -14.69
N THR A 52 6.41 32.45 -15.90
CA THR A 52 6.40 31.61 -17.10
C THR A 52 7.82 31.46 -17.67
N VAL A 53 8.17 30.25 -18.07
CA VAL A 53 9.44 29.98 -18.76
C VAL A 53 9.36 30.46 -20.20
N ASN A 54 10.26 31.37 -20.58
CA ASN A 54 10.34 31.90 -21.95
C ASN A 54 10.48 30.78 -22.99
N GLY A 55 9.59 30.76 -24.00
CA GLY A 55 9.53 29.75 -25.06
C GLY A 55 8.85 28.43 -24.66
N ALA A 56 8.35 28.32 -23.43
CA ALA A 56 7.64 27.16 -22.91
C ALA A 56 6.30 27.55 -22.26
N GLU A 57 5.65 28.58 -22.79
CA GLU A 57 4.48 29.23 -22.20
C GLU A 57 3.22 28.36 -22.18
N VAL A 58 3.20 27.33 -23.04
CA VAL A 58 2.13 26.33 -23.11
C VAL A 58 2.33 25.22 -22.07
N LEU A 59 3.47 25.18 -21.37
CA LEU A 59 3.73 24.23 -20.30
C LEU A 59 3.28 24.81 -18.95
N MET A 60 2.76 23.95 -18.07
CA MET A 60 2.32 24.36 -16.72
C MET A 60 3.46 24.68 -15.75
N LEU A 61 4.69 24.30 -16.08
CA LEU A 61 5.85 24.44 -15.20
C LEU A 61 6.41 25.86 -15.29
N GLY A 62 6.25 26.63 -14.21
CA GLY A 62 6.93 27.91 -14.07
C GLY A 62 8.37 27.77 -13.54
N GLU A 63 9.14 28.84 -13.60
CA GLU A 63 10.52 28.93 -13.08
C GLU A 63 10.61 29.53 -11.67
N MET A 64 9.52 30.10 -11.16
CA MET A 64 9.51 30.75 -9.85
C MET A 64 9.25 29.75 -8.72
N LEU A 65 10.02 29.86 -7.64
CA LEU A 65 9.76 29.15 -6.40
C LEU A 65 8.87 30.01 -5.49
N THR A 66 7.84 29.40 -4.93
CA THR A 66 6.94 30.03 -3.96
C THR A 66 6.99 29.31 -2.63
N LEU A 67 6.86 30.07 -1.55
CA LEU A 67 6.64 29.50 -0.22
C LEU A 67 5.14 29.24 -0.04
N PRO A 68 4.75 28.12 0.58
CA PRO A 68 3.35 27.87 0.90
C PRO A 68 2.80 29.02 1.77
N GLN A 69 1.67 29.62 1.34
CA GLN A 69 1.02 30.70 2.10
C GLN A 69 0.33 30.19 3.38
N ASN A 70 0.15 28.88 3.50
CA ASN A 70 -0.65 28.22 4.52
C ASN A 70 0.27 27.28 5.30
N PHE A 71 -0.10 26.94 6.55
CA PHE A 71 0.65 26.00 7.39
C PHE A 71 0.88 24.61 6.74
N GLY A 72 0.13 24.30 5.68
CA GLY A 72 0.25 23.09 4.87
C GLY A 72 -0.26 21.86 5.60
N ASN A 73 -0.59 20.82 4.84
CA ASN A 73 -0.85 19.52 5.43
C ASN A 73 0.48 18.88 5.88
N ILE A 74 0.41 17.99 6.85
CA ILE A 74 1.52 17.11 7.26
C ILE A 74 1.02 15.70 7.05
N PHE A 75 1.76 14.89 6.32
CA PHE A 75 1.36 13.51 6.06
C PHE A 75 2.21 12.52 6.85
N LEU A 76 1.60 11.38 7.17
CA LEU A 76 2.29 10.23 7.77
C LEU A 76 3.48 9.81 6.89
N GLY A 77 4.63 9.55 7.52
CA GLY A 77 5.84 9.10 6.84
C GLY A 77 6.74 10.21 6.31
N GLU A 78 6.27 11.46 6.33
CA GLU A 78 7.10 12.63 6.02
C GLU A 78 7.94 13.05 7.23
N THR A 79 9.02 13.79 6.96
CA THR A 79 9.82 14.42 8.01
C THR A 79 9.25 15.80 8.34
N PHE A 80 8.73 15.95 9.55
CA PHE A 80 8.40 17.25 10.13
C PHE A 80 9.69 17.97 10.54
N SER A 81 9.91 19.16 9.98
CA SER A 81 11.02 20.03 10.33
C SER A 81 10.52 21.33 10.97
N SER A 82 11.11 21.72 12.09
CA SER A 82 10.75 22.96 12.77
C SER A 82 11.98 23.68 13.33
N TYR A 83 11.99 24.99 13.15
CA TYR A 83 12.95 25.91 13.74
C TYR A 83 12.37 26.49 15.03
N ILE A 84 13.14 26.37 16.10
CA ILE A 84 12.79 26.84 17.44
C ILE A 84 13.81 27.92 17.81
N SER A 85 13.35 29.11 18.14
CA SER A 85 14.21 30.22 18.56
C SER A 85 13.73 30.81 19.87
N VAL A 86 14.66 30.96 20.82
CA VAL A 86 14.46 31.64 22.09
C VAL A 86 15.26 32.93 22.08
N HIS A 87 14.56 34.06 22.02
CA HIS A 87 15.15 35.40 22.01
C HIS A 87 15.14 36.01 23.41
N ASN A 88 16.19 36.74 23.76
CA ASN A 88 16.19 37.61 24.92
C ASN A 88 15.81 39.03 24.50
N ASP A 89 14.51 39.34 24.57
CA ASP A 89 13.97 40.66 24.24
C ASP A 89 14.08 41.65 25.41
N SER A 90 14.79 41.27 26.48
CA SER A 90 14.99 42.09 27.67
C SER A 90 16.36 42.80 27.68
N ASN A 91 16.48 43.84 28.50
CA ASN A 91 17.73 44.56 28.70
C ASN A 91 18.71 43.88 29.68
N GLN A 92 18.43 42.64 30.11
CA GLN A 92 19.20 41.93 31.14
C GLN A 92 19.80 40.64 30.59
N VAL A 93 20.99 40.27 31.06
CA VAL A 93 21.59 38.96 30.79
C VAL A 93 20.84 37.90 31.60
N VAL A 94 20.39 36.84 30.92
CA VAL A 94 19.68 35.70 31.53
C VAL A 94 20.64 34.51 31.64
N LYS A 95 20.47 33.65 32.64
CA LYS A 95 21.36 32.51 32.90
C LYS A 95 20.65 31.16 32.89
N ASP A 96 21.41 30.08 32.76
CA ASP A 96 20.96 28.68 32.84
C ASP A 96 19.75 28.36 31.95
N ILE A 97 19.78 28.79 30.70
CA ILE A 97 18.66 28.64 29.78
C ILE A 97 18.61 27.21 29.26
N LEU A 98 17.51 26.52 29.53
CA LEU A 98 17.26 25.17 29.05
C LEU A 98 16.00 25.17 28.19
N VAL A 99 16.15 24.73 26.94
CA VAL A 99 15.08 24.60 25.96
C VAL A 99 14.76 23.12 25.76
N LYS A 100 13.50 22.75 25.95
CA LYS A 100 13.00 21.39 25.72
C LYS A 100 11.91 21.38 24.68
N ALA A 101 11.98 20.46 23.73
CA ALA A 101 10.98 20.26 22.69
C ALA A 101 10.50 18.81 22.75
N ASP A 102 9.25 18.61 23.17
CA ASP A 102 8.61 17.30 23.18
C ASP A 102 7.48 17.25 22.15
N LEU A 103 7.40 16.17 21.38
CA LEU A 103 6.26 15.90 20.52
C LEU A 103 5.32 14.92 21.20
N GLN A 104 4.09 15.35 21.45
CA GLN A 104 3.05 14.53 22.05
C GLN A 104 2.06 14.05 20.98
N THR A 105 1.86 12.73 20.93
CA THR A 105 0.85 12.06 20.10
C THR A 105 -0.25 11.48 21.00
N SER A 106 -1.20 10.76 20.40
CA SER A 106 -2.22 10.03 21.16
C SER A 106 -1.66 8.86 21.97
N SER A 107 -0.54 8.29 21.53
CA SER A 107 0.02 7.06 22.11
C SER A 107 1.30 7.28 22.91
N GLN A 108 2.07 8.33 22.60
CA GLN A 108 3.39 8.54 23.19
C GLN A 108 3.79 10.02 23.29
N ARG A 109 4.86 10.26 24.06
CA ARG A 109 5.55 11.55 24.15
C ARG A 109 7.02 11.35 23.83
N LEU A 110 7.48 12.00 22.78
CA LEU A 110 8.83 11.87 22.23
C LEU A 110 9.63 13.13 22.57
N ASN A 111 10.81 12.98 23.17
CA ASN A 111 11.72 14.10 23.35
C ASN A 111 12.53 14.32 22.05
N LEU A 112 12.42 15.51 21.46
CA LEU A 112 13.08 15.89 20.21
C LEU A 112 14.29 16.81 20.42
N SER A 113 14.60 17.21 21.66
CA SER A 113 15.74 18.08 21.94
C SER A 113 17.07 17.38 21.66
N ALA A 114 17.90 18.01 20.82
CA ALA A 114 19.23 17.49 20.49
C ALA A 114 20.21 17.57 21.68
N SER A 115 20.02 18.56 22.57
CA SER A 115 20.89 18.81 23.71
C SER A 115 20.07 19.06 24.98
N ASN A 116 20.47 18.41 26.08
CA ASN A 116 19.98 18.71 27.43
C ASN A 116 20.87 19.72 28.17
N ALA A 117 21.92 20.24 27.51
CA ALA A 117 22.84 21.18 28.13
C ALA A 117 22.17 22.56 28.24
N ALA A 118 22.19 23.13 29.45
CA ALA A 118 21.75 24.50 29.64
C ALA A 118 22.77 25.45 29.01
N VAL A 119 22.28 26.44 28.26
CA VAL A 119 23.08 27.57 27.80
C VAL A 119 23.36 28.46 29.02
N ALA A 120 24.63 28.61 29.35
CA ALA A 120 25.04 29.26 30.59
C ALA A 120 24.55 30.71 30.70
N GLU A 121 24.69 31.50 29.64
CA GLU A 121 24.27 32.91 29.61
C GLU A 121 23.73 33.31 28.23
N LEU A 122 22.66 34.11 28.21
CA LEU A 122 22.06 34.70 27.01
C LEU A 122 21.96 36.22 27.20
N LYS A 123 22.73 36.96 26.41
CA LYS A 123 22.77 38.44 26.45
C LYS A 123 21.50 39.04 25.82
N PRO A 124 21.19 40.31 26.10
CA PRO A 124 20.18 41.06 25.35
C PRO A 124 20.38 40.95 23.84
N ASP A 125 19.28 40.90 23.09
CA ASP A 125 19.23 40.79 21.62
C ASP A 125 19.87 39.53 21.02
N CYS A 126 20.35 38.60 21.86
CA CYS A 126 20.85 37.30 21.42
C CYS A 126 19.72 36.26 21.41
N CYS A 127 19.91 35.21 20.62
CA CYS A 127 18.98 34.09 20.52
C CYS A 127 19.68 32.74 20.66
N ILE A 128 18.90 31.74 21.04
CA ILE A 128 19.25 30.32 20.99
C ILE A 128 18.37 29.70 19.93
N ASP A 129 18.99 29.14 18.91
CA ASP A 129 18.34 28.57 17.75
C ASP A 129 18.57 27.07 17.68
N ASP A 130 17.53 26.31 17.36
CA ASP A 130 17.58 24.87 17.14
C ASP A 130 16.67 24.47 15.99
N VAL A 131 17.04 23.41 15.27
CA VAL A 131 16.23 22.83 14.20
C VAL A 131 15.98 21.36 14.50
N ILE A 132 14.72 21.05 14.79
CA ILE A 132 14.28 19.68 15.03
C ILE A 132 13.78 19.04 13.74
N HIS A 133 14.10 17.77 13.56
CA HIS A 133 13.65 16.92 12.47
C HIS A 133 13.02 15.66 13.06
N HIS A 134 11.81 15.33 12.64
CA HIS A 134 11.10 14.15 13.13
C HIS A 134 10.31 13.46 12.03
N GLU A 135 10.62 12.20 11.74
CA GLU A 135 9.81 11.36 10.86
C GLU A 135 8.47 11.03 11.55
N VAL A 136 7.37 11.48 10.97
CA VAL A 136 6.03 11.34 11.53
C VAL A 136 5.54 9.90 11.37
N LYS A 137 5.29 9.21 12.48
CA LYS A 137 4.95 7.78 12.52
C LYS A 137 3.51 7.46 12.91
N GLU A 138 2.73 8.47 13.28
CA GLU A 138 1.33 8.31 13.71
C GLU A 138 0.42 9.27 12.95
N ILE A 139 -0.80 8.82 12.66
CA ILE A 139 -1.87 9.66 12.10
C ILE A 139 -2.60 10.34 13.27
N GLY A 140 -3.11 11.55 13.05
CA GLY A 140 -3.95 12.22 14.03
C GLY A 140 -3.35 13.52 14.56
N THR A 141 -3.88 13.98 15.67
CA THR A 141 -3.43 15.22 16.31
C THR A 141 -2.08 15.03 16.99
N HIS A 142 -1.15 15.92 16.67
CA HIS A 142 0.16 16.03 17.29
C HIS A 142 0.30 17.40 17.95
N ILE A 143 0.98 17.44 19.10
CA ILE A 143 1.22 18.68 19.84
C ILE A 143 2.72 18.79 20.11
N LEU A 144 3.37 19.76 19.48
CA LEU A 144 4.74 20.13 19.80
C LEU A 144 4.73 21.05 21.03
N VAL A 145 5.34 20.58 22.12
CA VAL A 145 5.44 21.26 23.40
C VAL A 145 6.86 21.78 23.56
N CYS A 146 7.03 23.09 23.43
CA CYS A 146 8.31 23.75 23.61
C CYS A 146 8.31 24.45 24.97
N ALA A 147 9.20 24.03 25.87
CA ALA A 147 9.35 24.57 27.21
C ALA A 147 10.71 25.22 27.39
N VAL A 148 10.74 26.37 28.04
CA VAL A 148 11.95 27.14 28.34
C VAL A 148 12.00 27.37 29.84
N SER A 149 13.11 27.00 30.46
CA SER A 149 13.45 27.39 31.83
C SER A 149 14.71 28.23 31.84
N TYR A 150 14.77 29.23 32.71
CA TYR A 150 15.92 30.11 32.83
C TYR A 150 15.99 30.75 34.22
N THR A 151 17.13 31.34 34.57
CA THR A 151 17.37 32.06 35.82
C THR A 151 17.58 33.55 35.54
N THR A 152 16.84 34.42 36.23
CA THR A 152 17.02 35.89 36.14
C THR A 152 18.29 36.34 36.85
N GLN A 153 18.73 37.59 36.65
CA GLN A 153 19.87 38.15 37.39
C GLN A 153 19.64 38.21 38.91
N ALA A 154 18.38 38.29 39.33
CA ALA A 154 17.98 38.25 40.75
C ALA A 154 18.03 36.83 41.34
N GLY A 155 18.36 35.80 40.54
CA GLY A 155 18.40 34.40 40.96
C GLY A 155 17.04 33.69 40.94
N GLU A 156 16.00 34.32 40.37
CA GLU A 156 14.68 33.72 40.28
C GLU A 156 14.62 32.72 39.12
N LYS A 157 14.09 31.52 39.39
CA LYS A 157 13.88 30.49 38.37
C LYS A 157 12.54 30.70 37.68
N MET A 158 12.60 30.92 36.38
CA MET A 158 11.44 31.15 35.52
C MET A 158 11.23 29.93 34.61
N TYR A 159 9.97 29.65 34.31
CA TYR A 159 9.57 28.55 33.45
C TYR A 159 8.33 28.94 32.66
N PHE A 160 8.33 28.67 31.35
CA PHE A 160 7.14 28.75 30.53
C PHE A 160 7.16 27.72 29.41
N ARG A 161 5.99 27.45 28.83
CA ARG A 161 5.82 26.52 27.72
C ARG A 161 4.78 26.99 26.73
N LYS A 162 4.96 26.65 25.46
CA LYS A 162 3.99 26.87 24.38
C LYS A 162 3.65 25.54 23.71
N PHE A 163 2.41 25.46 23.23
CA PHE A 163 1.84 24.28 22.60
C PHE A 163 1.50 24.63 21.15
N PHE A 164 2.02 23.84 20.21
CA PHE A 164 1.74 24.00 18.78
C PHE A 164 1.06 22.72 18.29
N LYS A 165 -0.26 22.81 18.10
CA LYS A 165 -1.10 21.70 17.67
C LYS A 165 -1.19 21.66 16.15
N PHE A 166 -0.98 20.50 15.56
CA PHE A 166 -1.16 20.24 14.13
C PHE A 166 -1.77 18.87 13.88
N GLN A 167 -2.34 18.69 12.69
CA GLN A 167 -3.01 17.45 12.28
C GLN A 167 -2.17 16.72 11.24
N VAL A 168 -1.94 15.43 11.48
CA VAL A 168 -1.29 14.53 10.52
C VAL A 168 -2.35 13.75 9.78
N LEU A 169 -2.27 13.78 8.45
CA LEU A 169 -3.19 13.11 7.53
C LEU A 169 -2.54 11.85 6.92
N LYS A 170 -3.37 10.98 6.37
CA LYS A 170 -2.94 9.79 5.64
C LYS A 170 -2.61 10.18 4.19
N PRO A 171 -1.38 9.98 3.69
CA PRO A 171 -1.04 10.29 2.29
C PRO A 171 -1.47 9.19 1.33
N LEU A 172 -1.45 7.94 1.79
CA LEU A 172 -1.64 6.75 0.97
C LEU A 172 -2.71 5.86 1.58
N ASP A 173 -3.65 5.38 0.78
CA ASP A 173 -4.47 4.23 1.13
C ASP A 173 -3.82 2.95 0.57
N VAL A 174 -3.67 1.93 1.42
CA VAL A 174 -3.01 0.67 1.08
C VAL A 174 -3.99 -0.47 1.33
N LYS A 175 -4.42 -1.12 0.25
CA LYS A 175 -5.28 -2.31 0.31
C LYS A 175 -4.51 -3.51 -0.20
N THR A 176 -4.68 -4.66 0.43
CA THR A 176 -3.98 -5.90 0.04
C THR A 176 -4.98 -7.01 -0.21
N LYS A 177 -4.71 -7.84 -1.22
CA LYS A 177 -5.45 -9.06 -1.53
C LYS A 177 -4.47 -10.21 -1.69
N PHE A 178 -4.84 -11.37 -1.16
CA PHE A 178 -4.04 -12.59 -1.24
C PHE A 178 -4.74 -13.61 -2.11
N TYR A 179 -4.00 -14.20 -3.04
CA TYR A 179 -4.45 -15.31 -3.86
C TYR A 179 -3.52 -16.49 -3.60
N ASN A 180 -4.08 -17.61 -3.16
CA ASN A 180 -3.31 -18.84 -3.02
C ASN A 180 -3.25 -19.49 -4.40
N ALA A 181 -2.06 -19.70 -4.93
CA ALA A 181 -1.89 -20.43 -6.17
C ALA A 181 -2.25 -21.90 -5.92
N GLU A 182 -3.19 -22.43 -6.70
CA GLU A 182 -3.28 -23.86 -6.89
C GLU A 182 -2.58 -24.12 -8.22
N SER A 183 -1.30 -24.52 -8.19
CA SER A 183 -0.56 -24.70 -9.43
C SER A 183 -1.05 -25.93 -10.19
N ASP A 184 -1.32 -25.74 -11.48
CA ASP A 184 -1.74 -26.78 -12.42
C ASP A 184 -0.73 -27.93 -12.55
N LEU A 185 0.58 -27.66 -12.36
CA LEU A 185 1.60 -28.70 -12.46
C LEU A 185 1.76 -29.45 -11.13
N SER A 186 1.22 -30.68 -11.05
CA SER A 186 1.52 -31.86 -10.22
C SER A 186 2.15 -31.71 -8.81
N SER A 187 3.08 -30.79 -8.60
CA SER A 187 3.47 -30.25 -7.29
C SER A 187 2.55 -29.08 -6.93
N VAL A 188 1.70 -29.22 -5.91
CA VAL A 188 1.05 -28.07 -5.28
C VAL A 188 2.16 -27.10 -4.85
N THR A 189 2.41 -26.04 -5.60
CA THR A 189 3.30 -25.00 -5.14
C THR A 189 2.49 -24.21 -4.12
N ASP A 190 2.94 -24.17 -2.86
CA ASP A 190 2.33 -23.37 -1.80
C ASP A 190 2.63 -21.86 -2.02
N GLU A 191 2.52 -21.41 -3.28
CA GLU A 191 2.77 -20.05 -3.71
C GLU A 191 1.61 -19.14 -3.33
N VAL A 192 1.95 -17.93 -2.92
CA VAL A 192 0.98 -16.90 -2.54
C VAL A 192 1.24 -15.69 -3.39
N PHE A 193 0.23 -15.25 -4.12
CA PHE A 193 0.26 -13.97 -4.80
C PHE A 193 -0.32 -12.88 -3.89
N LEU A 194 0.42 -11.79 -3.73
CA LEU A 194 0.00 -10.59 -3.03
C LEU A 194 -0.21 -9.47 -4.05
N GLU A 195 -1.44 -8.99 -4.14
CA GLU A 195 -1.76 -7.75 -4.82
C GLU A 195 -1.85 -6.62 -3.80
N ALA A 196 -1.02 -5.58 -3.95
CA ALA A 196 -1.02 -4.37 -3.14
C ALA A 196 -1.50 -3.17 -3.96
N GLN A 197 -2.63 -2.61 -3.58
CA GLN A 197 -3.21 -1.42 -4.20
C GLN A 197 -2.83 -0.19 -3.38
N ILE A 198 -2.10 0.75 -3.98
CA ILE A 198 -1.66 1.98 -3.35
C ILE A 198 -2.34 3.16 -4.03
N GLN A 199 -3.15 3.89 -3.27
CA GLN A 199 -3.88 5.07 -3.74
C GLN A 199 -3.30 6.35 -3.15
N ASN A 200 -3.06 7.37 -3.99
CA ASN A 200 -2.67 8.69 -3.53
C ASN A 200 -3.90 9.44 -2.99
N MET A 201 -3.90 9.77 -1.70
CA MET A 201 -4.99 10.50 -1.03
C MET A 201 -4.69 11.99 -0.84
N THR A 202 -3.54 12.46 -1.32
CA THR A 202 -3.13 13.86 -1.25
C THR A 202 -3.71 14.66 -2.41
N THR A 203 -3.65 15.99 -2.32
CA THR A 203 -4.08 16.91 -3.39
C THR A 203 -2.98 17.19 -4.42
N SER A 204 -1.81 16.56 -4.28
CA SER A 204 -0.64 16.75 -5.14
C SER A 204 -0.20 15.43 -5.77
N PRO A 205 0.41 15.46 -6.97
CA PRO A 205 1.05 14.28 -7.52
C PRO A 205 2.21 13.82 -6.63
N MET A 206 2.47 12.51 -6.66
CA MET A 206 3.61 11.91 -5.98
C MET A 206 4.32 10.91 -6.87
N PHE A 207 5.64 10.83 -6.74
CA PHE A 207 6.48 9.88 -7.43
C PHE A 207 6.76 8.68 -6.54
N MET A 208 6.46 7.47 -7.01
CA MET A 208 6.77 6.25 -6.27
C MET A 208 8.23 5.86 -6.49
N GLU A 209 9.09 6.14 -5.50
CA GLU A 209 10.53 5.86 -5.57
C GLU A 209 10.80 4.36 -5.38
N LYS A 210 10.12 3.72 -4.43
CA LYS A 210 10.27 2.29 -4.15
C LYS A 210 9.00 1.74 -3.53
N VAL A 211 8.53 0.61 -4.05
CA VAL A 211 7.46 -0.18 -3.42
C VAL A 211 7.93 -1.62 -3.44
N SER A 212 8.35 -2.12 -2.27
CA SER A 212 8.93 -3.45 -2.14
C SER A 212 8.27 -4.22 -1.01
N LEU A 213 8.11 -5.53 -1.20
CA LEU A 213 7.66 -6.43 -0.15
C LEU A 213 8.89 -7.06 0.52
N GLU A 214 9.07 -6.81 1.81
CA GLU A 214 10.03 -7.53 2.64
C GLU A 214 9.38 -8.84 3.11
N PRO A 215 9.77 -10.01 2.59
CA PRO A 215 9.11 -11.27 2.92
C PRO A 215 9.46 -11.71 4.35
N SER A 216 8.56 -12.49 4.94
CA SER A 216 8.86 -13.23 6.16
C SER A 216 9.94 -14.28 5.91
N ILE A 217 10.57 -14.78 6.98
CA ILE A 217 11.72 -15.69 6.88
C ILE A 217 11.44 -16.96 6.05
N MET A 218 10.18 -17.38 5.97
CA MET A 218 9.74 -18.62 5.32
C MET A 218 9.64 -18.51 3.80
N TYR A 219 9.56 -17.29 3.25
CA TYR A 219 9.28 -17.05 1.84
C TYR A 219 10.44 -16.35 1.13
N ASN A 220 10.61 -16.67 -0.15
CA ASN A 220 11.24 -15.80 -1.12
C ASN A 220 10.15 -14.97 -1.82
N VAL A 221 10.47 -13.74 -2.21
CA VAL A 221 9.57 -12.88 -2.96
C VAL A 221 10.11 -12.64 -4.37
N THR A 222 9.23 -12.60 -5.35
CA THR A 222 9.49 -12.14 -6.71
C THR A 222 8.51 -11.03 -7.05
N GLU A 223 9.03 -9.90 -7.51
CA GLU A 223 8.20 -8.77 -7.97
C GLU A 223 7.72 -9.04 -9.40
N LEU A 224 6.42 -8.85 -9.64
CA LEU A 224 5.78 -9.10 -10.94
C LEU A 224 5.30 -7.81 -11.60
N ASN A 225 6.03 -6.71 -11.36
CA ASN A 225 5.70 -5.37 -11.83
C ASN A 225 6.44 -4.99 -13.13
N SER A 226 7.01 -5.97 -13.83
CA SER A 226 7.77 -5.80 -15.05
C SER A 226 7.61 -7.00 -15.97
N VAL A 227 7.64 -6.77 -17.28
CA VAL A 227 7.56 -7.80 -18.32
C VAL A 227 8.84 -7.75 -19.15
N SER A 228 9.42 -8.92 -19.43
CA SER A 228 10.52 -9.05 -20.38
C SER A 228 9.96 -9.01 -21.80
N GLN A 229 10.14 -7.88 -22.50
CA GLN A 229 9.79 -7.74 -23.92
C GLN A 229 11.09 -7.56 -24.72
N ALA A 230 11.33 -8.45 -25.70
CA ALA A 230 12.50 -8.38 -26.59
C ALA A 230 13.87 -8.27 -25.88
N GLY A 231 14.01 -8.82 -24.67
CA GLY A 231 15.25 -8.77 -23.87
C GLY A 231 15.37 -7.55 -22.95
N GLU A 232 14.48 -6.56 -23.08
CA GLU A 232 14.41 -5.42 -22.16
C GLU A 232 13.34 -5.67 -21.08
N CYS A 233 13.66 -5.26 -19.85
CA CYS A 233 12.73 -5.33 -18.72
C CYS A 233 11.92 -4.04 -18.67
N VAL A 234 10.65 -4.11 -19.08
CA VAL A 234 9.76 -2.95 -19.15
C VAL A 234 8.77 -2.99 -18.00
N SER A 235 8.63 -1.87 -17.29
CA SER A 235 7.65 -1.71 -16.21
C SER A 235 6.21 -1.87 -16.73
N THR A 236 5.38 -2.61 -16.01
CA THR A 236 3.94 -2.75 -16.33
C THR A 236 3.17 -1.44 -16.16
N PHE A 237 3.76 -0.45 -15.46
CA PHE A 237 3.18 0.88 -15.26
C PHE A 237 3.46 1.84 -16.43
N GLY A 238 4.18 1.39 -17.46
CA GLY A 238 4.63 2.23 -18.56
C GLY A 238 5.67 3.28 -18.11
N SER A 239 5.73 4.41 -18.82
CA SER A 239 6.67 5.50 -18.54
C SER A 239 6.26 6.41 -17.37
N ARG A 240 5.03 6.27 -16.85
CA ARG A 240 4.47 7.16 -15.83
C ARG A 240 4.85 6.68 -14.43
N ALA A 241 5.91 7.26 -13.86
CA ALA A 241 6.34 6.91 -12.51
C ALA A 241 5.58 7.63 -11.38
N TYR A 242 4.76 8.64 -11.70
CA TYR A 242 3.96 9.40 -10.73
C TYR A 242 2.51 8.90 -10.62
N LEU A 243 1.89 9.15 -9.47
CA LEU A 243 0.48 8.96 -9.16
C LEU A 243 -0.18 10.31 -8.93
N GLN A 244 -1.19 10.63 -9.73
CA GLN A 244 -2.00 11.83 -9.51
C GLN A 244 -2.88 11.67 -8.25
N PRO A 245 -3.43 12.77 -7.71
CA PRO A 245 -4.44 12.69 -6.67
C PRO A 245 -5.55 11.69 -7.04
N MET A 246 -5.91 10.83 -6.09
CA MET A 246 -6.91 9.76 -6.21
C MET A 246 -6.56 8.59 -7.13
N ASP A 247 -5.46 8.65 -7.89
CA ASP A 247 -5.00 7.52 -8.68
C ASP A 247 -4.57 6.36 -7.80
N THR A 248 -4.84 5.15 -8.28
CA THR A 248 -4.42 3.90 -7.63
C THR A 248 -3.46 3.14 -8.54
N ARG A 249 -2.40 2.58 -7.95
CA ARG A 249 -1.48 1.66 -8.63
C ARG A 249 -1.48 0.31 -7.94
N GLN A 250 -1.52 -0.75 -8.74
CA GLN A 250 -1.55 -2.13 -8.25
C GLN A 250 -0.19 -2.76 -8.44
N TYR A 251 0.41 -3.25 -7.37
CA TYR A 251 1.67 -3.97 -7.36
C TYR A 251 1.39 -5.45 -7.12
N LEU A 252 2.05 -6.32 -7.86
CA LEU A 252 1.90 -7.77 -7.74
C LEU A 252 3.22 -8.41 -7.31
N TYR A 253 3.13 -9.29 -6.32
CA TYR A 253 4.25 -10.06 -5.78
C TYR A 253 3.88 -11.53 -5.73
N CYS A 254 4.82 -12.41 -6.08
CA CYS A 254 4.71 -13.85 -5.89
C CYS A 254 5.63 -14.26 -4.74
N LEU A 255 5.07 -14.93 -3.74
CA LEU A 255 5.82 -15.51 -2.64
C LEU A 255 5.92 -17.02 -2.80
N LYS A 256 7.14 -17.53 -2.79
CA LYS A 256 7.43 -18.98 -2.83
C LYS A 256 8.04 -19.42 -1.51
N PRO A 257 7.58 -20.50 -0.87
CA PRO A 257 8.25 -21.03 0.30
C PRO A 257 9.70 -21.38 -0.03
N LYS A 258 10.62 -21.09 0.88
CA LYS A 258 12.02 -21.51 0.72
C LYS A 258 12.10 -23.03 0.82
N ASN A 259 13.02 -23.64 0.06
CA ASN A 259 13.20 -25.09 0.00
C ASN A 259 13.37 -25.74 1.39
N GLU A 260 14.06 -25.07 2.32
CA GLU A 260 14.26 -25.49 3.71
C GLU A 260 12.95 -25.73 4.49
N PHE A 261 11.88 -25.04 4.09
CA PHE A 261 10.56 -25.15 4.69
C PHE A 261 9.56 -25.90 3.79
N ALA A 262 9.80 -25.95 2.47
CA ALA A 262 8.90 -26.54 1.47
C ALA A 262 8.53 -27.99 1.78
N GLU A 263 9.47 -28.79 2.27
CA GLU A 263 9.22 -30.20 2.61
C GLU A 263 8.33 -30.38 3.85
N LYS A 264 8.21 -29.34 4.70
CA LYS A 264 7.33 -29.34 5.87
C LYS A 264 5.97 -28.76 5.50
N ALA A 265 5.29 -29.39 4.53
CA ALA A 265 3.99 -28.97 3.99
C ALA A 265 2.93 -28.67 5.07
N GLY A 266 2.98 -29.36 6.22
CA GLY A 266 2.10 -29.09 7.36
C GLY A 266 2.36 -27.73 8.06
N ILE A 267 3.61 -27.26 8.09
CA ILE A 267 3.99 -26.00 8.73
C ILE A 267 3.61 -24.81 7.84
N ILE A 268 3.94 -24.86 6.55
CA ILE A 268 3.68 -23.76 5.60
C ILE A 268 2.19 -23.45 5.47
N LYS A 269 1.34 -24.49 5.47
CA LYS A 269 -0.12 -24.32 5.40
C LYS A 269 -0.68 -23.43 6.51
N GLY A 270 -0.09 -23.49 7.72
CA GLY A 270 -0.45 -22.63 8.84
C GLY A 270 0.22 -21.26 8.87
N VAL A 271 1.21 -21.01 8.01
CA VAL A 271 1.92 -19.71 7.98
C VAL A 271 1.03 -18.66 7.33
N THR A 272 0.45 -17.83 8.19
CA THR A 272 -0.34 -16.66 7.81
C THR A 272 0.52 -15.41 7.62
N VAL A 273 1.72 -15.36 8.21
CA VAL A 273 2.60 -14.17 8.19
C VAL A 273 3.41 -14.13 6.90
N ILE A 274 3.10 -13.15 6.05
CA ILE A 274 3.68 -13.02 4.70
C ILE A 274 4.90 -12.10 4.68
N GLY A 275 4.83 -10.94 5.34
CA GLY A 275 5.89 -9.94 5.27
C GLY A 275 5.37 -8.53 5.50
N LYS A 276 6.17 -7.52 5.16
CA LYS A 276 5.82 -6.09 5.28
C LYS A 276 6.00 -5.38 3.95
N LEU A 277 5.11 -4.46 3.61
CA LEU A 277 5.32 -3.55 2.50
C LEU A 277 6.13 -2.34 2.98
N ASP A 278 7.21 -2.02 2.26
CA ASP A 278 8.02 -0.82 2.42
C ASP A 278 7.77 0.08 1.21
N ILE A 279 7.14 1.23 1.46
CA ILE A 279 6.68 2.18 0.45
C ILE A 279 7.43 3.48 0.66
N VAL A 280 8.12 3.95 -0.37
CA VAL A 280 8.86 5.20 -0.39
C VAL A 280 8.39 6.02 -1.58
N TRP A 281 8.00 7.25 -1.32
CA TRP A 281 7.58 8.20 -2.34
C TRP A 281 8.30 9.54 -2.19
N LYS A 282 8.24 10.31 -3.26
CA LYS A 282 8.67 11.70 -3.30
C LYS A 282 7.53 12.60 -3.72
N THR A 283 7.38 13.73 -3.04
CA THR A 283 6.47 14.81 -3.43
C THR A 283 7.28 15.97 -4.03
N ASN A 284 6.68 17.14 -4.15
CA ASN A 284 7.29 18.32 -4.77
C ASN A 284 8.67 18.64 -4.15
N LEU A 285 9.63 19.02 -5.01
CA LEU A 285 11.02 19.30 -4.65
C LEU A 285 11.73 18.20 -3.82
N GLY A 286 11.32 16.93 -4.01
CA GLY A 286 12.04 15.79 -3.46
C GLY A 286 11.87 15.59 -1.95
N GLU A 287 10.83 16.17 -1.35
CA GLU A 287 10.37 15.71 -0.04
C GLU A 287 10.07 14.22 -0.09
N ARG A 288 10.70 13.47 0.81
CA ARG A 288 10.64 12.01 0.83
C ARG A 288 9.69 11.58 1.94
N GLY A 289 8.73 10.75 1.60
CA GLY A 289 7.89 10.05 2.56
C GLY A 289 8.21 8.56 2.57
N ARG A 290 8.09 7.93 3.74
CA ARG A 290 8.23 6.49 3.90
C ARG A 290 7.12 5.93 4.76
N LEU A 291 6.51 4.85 4.31
CA LEU A 291 5.50 4.09 5.04
C LEU A 291 5.88 2.62 5.01
N GLN A 292 5.97 2.02 6.20
CA GLN A 292 6.13 0.57 6.33
C GLN A 292 4.88 0.00 7.01
N THR A 293 4.30 -1.05 6.43
CA THR A 293 3.15 -1.71 7.03
C THR A 293 3.58 -2.58 8.21
N SER A 294 2.63 -2.93 9.07
CA SER A 294 2.77 -4.08 9.96
C SER A 294 2.92 -5.39 9.17
N GLN A 295 3.22 -6.47 9.88
CA GLN A 295 3.24 -7.82 9.28
C GLN A 295 1.87 -8.10 8.66
N LEU A 296 1.86 -8.27 7.34
CA LEU A 296 0.70 -8.64 6.57
C LEU A 296 0.38 -10.10 6.84
N GLN A 297 -0.89 -10.36 7.10
CA GLN A 297 -1.40 -11.69 7.39
C GLN A 297 -2.40 -12.10 6.31
N ARG A 298 -2.17 -13.27 5.71
CA ARG A 298 -3.17 -13.94 4.89
C ARG A 298 -4.02 -14.86 5.77
N MET A 299 -5.24 -15.15 5.32
CA MET A 299 -5.97 -16.30 5.85
C MET A 299 -5.40 -17.57 5.21
N ALA A 300 -4.97 -18.51 6.04
CA ALA A 300 -4.59 -19.83 5.57
C ALA A 300 -5.83 -20.49 4.93
N PRO A 301 -5.71 -21.09 3.72
CA PRO A 301 -6.83 -21.78 3.10
C PRO A 301 -7.25 -22.97 3.98
N GLY A 302 -8.48 -22.92 4.49
CA GLY A 302 -9.10 -24.00 5.24
C GLY A 302 -9.71 -25.01 4.28
N TYR A 303 -8.96 -26.03 3.88
CA TYR A 303 -9.43 -27.02 2.90
C TYR A 303 -10.48 -28.01 3.44
N GLY A 304 -10.82 -27.92 4.74
CA GLY A 304 -11.70 -28.88 5.39
C GLY A 304 -11.15 -30.31 5.31
N ASP A 305 -12.06 -31.28 5.21
CA ASP A 305 -11.73 -32.70 5.19
C ASP A 305 -11.21 -33.16 3.82
N VAL A 306 -11.74 -32.60 2.73
CA VAL A 306 -11.44 -33.01 1.34
C VAL A 306 -11.13 -31.78 0.49
N ARG A 307 -9.96 -31.77 -0.13
CA ARG A 307 -9.56 -30.73 -1.08
C ARG A 307 -9.75 -31.23 -2.51
N LEU A 308 -10.41 -30.43 -3.34
CA LEU A 308 -10.42 -30.57 -4.79
C LEU A 308 -9.54 -29.45 -5.36
N SER A 309 -8.57 -29.79 -6.22
CA SER A 309 -7.80 -28.82 -7.01
C SER A 309 -7.80 -29.24 -8.48
N LEU A 310 -7.57 -28.30 -9.40
CA LEU A 310 -7.42 -28.60 -10.81
C LEU A 310 -5.94 -28.74 -11.18
N GLU A 311 -5.62 -29.79 -11.93
CA GLU A 311 -4.27 -30.02 -12.50
C GLU A 311 -4.24 -29.69 -13.99
N ALA A 312 -5.36 -29.75 -14.69
CA ALA A 312 -5.43 -29.34 -16.09
C ALA A 312 -6.83 -28.87 -16.45
N ILE A 313 -6.92 -27.72 -17.11
CA ILE A 313 -8.14 -27.19 -17.69
C ILE A 313 -7.77 -26.37 -18.95
N PRO A 314 -8.52 -26.48 -20.04
CA PRO A 314 -8.36 -25.60 -21.20
C PRO A 314 -8.92 -24.20 -20.91
N ASP A 315 -8.21 -23.15 -21.34
CA ASP A 315 -8.69 -21.76 -21.21
C ASP A 315 -9.91 -21.47 -22.11
N THR A 316 -9.92 -22.08 -23.30
CA THR A 316 -10.95 -21.87 -24.33
C THR A 316 -11.39 -23.20 -24.93
N VAL A 317 -12.70 -23.37 -25.11
CA VAL A 317 -13.31 -24.59 -25.68
C VAL A 317 -14.39 -24.24 -26.70
N ASN A 318 -14.68 -25.16 -27.61
CA ASN A 318 -15.73 -24.98 -28.59
C ASN A 318 -17.11 -25.33 -28.00
N LEU A 319 -18.12 -24.59 -28.44
CA LEU A 319 -19.52 -24.87 -28.12
C LEU A 319 -19.91 -26.28 -28.58
N GLU A 320 -20.62 -27.02 -27.72
CA GLU A 320 -21.14 -28.38 -27.99
C GLU A 320 -20.07 -29.44 -28.35
N GLU A 321 -18.80 -29.14 -28.12
CA GLU A 321 -17.71 -30.09 -28.29
C GLU A 321 -17.20 -30.57 -26.91
N PRO A 322 -16.96 -31.87 -26.71
CA PRO A 322 -16.40 -32.37 -25.47
C PRO A 322 -14.98 -31.86 -25.21
N PHE A 323 -14.71 -31.45 -23.98
CA PHE A 323 -13.38 -31.05 -23.50
C PHE A 323 -13.02 -31.78 -22.20
N HIS A 324 -11.74 -31.80 -21.86
CA HIS A 324 -11.20 -32.60 -20.76
C HIS A 324 -10.62 -31.71 -19.67
N ILE A 325 -10.86 -32.08 -18.41
CA ILE A 325 -10.21 -31.50 -17.24
C ILE A 325 -9.61 -32.60 -16.39
N THR A 326 -8.55 -32.28 -15.65
CA THR A 326 -7.96 -33.17 -14.65
C THR A 326 -8.11 -32.54 -13.28
N CYS A 327 -8.83 -33.20 -12.38
CA CYS A 327 -8.97 -32.80 -10.99
C CYS A 327 -8.09 -33.69 -10.10
N LYS A 328 -7.56 -33.12 -9.02
CA LYS A 328 -6.88 -33.84 -7.95
C LYS A 328 -7.69 -33.72 -6.67
N ILE A 329 -8.08 -34.87 -6.14
CA ILE A 329 -8.73 -34.97 -4.84
C ILE A 329 -7.66 -35.32 -3.82
N THR A 330 -7.58 -34.57 -2.72
CA THR A 330 -6.65 -34.83 -1.63
C THR A 330 -7.39 -34.97 -0.32
N ASN A 331 -7.20 -36.09 0.38
CA ASN A 331 -7.74 -36.29 1.72
C ASN A 331 -6.90 -35.47 2.72
N CYS A 332 -7.52 -34.44 3.29
CA CYS A 332 -6.90 -33.53 4.25
C CYS A 332 -7.29 -33.86 5.71
N SER A 333 -8.06 -34.93 5.93
CA SER A 333 -8.43 -35.42 7.26
C SER A 333 -7.41 -36.42 7.82
N GLU A 334 -7.55 -36.72 9.11
CA GLU A 334 -6.75 -37.73 9.80
C GLU A 334 -7.27 -39.17 9.61
N ARG A 335 -8.39 -39.35 8.89
CA ARG A 335 -9.03 -40.66 8.67
C ARG A 335 -8.95 -41.06 7.20
N THR A 336 -8.98 -42.36 6.93
CA THR A 336 -9.23 -42.86 5.57
C THR A 336 -10.68 -42.55 5.18
N MET A 337 -10.89 -42.06 3.97
CA MET A 337 -12.21 -41.84 3.38
C MET A 337 -12.47 -42.87 2.31
N ASP A 338 -13.73 -43.17 2.04
CA ASP A 338 -14.13 -43.97 0.89
C ASP A 338 -15.10 -43.13 0.07
N LEU A 339 -14.65 -42.69 -1.12
CA LEU A 339 -15.29 -41.60 -1.85
C LEU A 339 -16.13 -42.13 -3.03
N VAL A 340 -17.32 -41.56 -3.19
CA VAL A 340 -18.17 -41.69 -4.37
C VAL A 340 -18.24 -40.35 -5.09
N LEU A 341 -18.01 -40.38 -6.41
CA LEU A 341 -18.14 -39.21 -7.28
C LEU A 341 -19.54 -39.14 -7.87
N GLU A 342 -20.24 -38.04 -7.60
CA GLU A 342 -21.46 -37.64 -8.27
C GLU A 342 -21.22 -36.38 -9.11
N MET A 343 -21.73 -36.39 -10.33
CA MET A 343 -21.65 -35.30 -11.30
C MET A 343 -23.06 -34.82 -11.62
N CYS A 344 -23.35 -33.55 -11.32
CA CYS A 344 -24.63 -32.90 -11.54
C CYS A 344 -24.49 -31.87 -12.66
N ASN A 345 -25.26 -32.01 -13.73
CA ASN A 345 -25.26 -31.05 -14.83
C ASN A 345 -25.81 -29.70 -14.36
N THR A 346 -25.27 -28.63 -14.92
CA THR A 346 -25.83 -27.29 -14.80
C THR A 346 -26.58 -26.94 -16.09
N ASN A 347 -27.13 -25.73 -16.16
CA ASN A 347 -27.80 -25.25 -17.38
C ASN A 347 -26.85 -25.09 -18.56
N SER A 348 -25.55 -24.88 -18.32
CA SER A 348 -24.55 -24.65 -19.36
C SER A 348 -23.50 -25.73 -19.48
N ILE A 349 -23.12 -26.39 -18.38
CA ILE A 349 -22.08 -27.41 -18.34
C ILE A 349 -22.70 -28.79 -18.09
N HIS A 350 -22.41 -29.71 -19.00
CA HIS A 350 -22.86 -31.10 -18.95
C HIS A 350 -21.66 -32.02 -18.74
N TRP A 351 -21.76 -32.92 -17.75
CA TRP A 351 -20.73 -33.89 -17.46
C TRP A 351 -20.89 -35.12 -18.37
N CYS A 352 -19.82 -35.44 -19.09
CA CYS A 352 -19.75 -36.59 -19.99
C CYS A 352 -19.08 -37.76 -19.24
N GLY A 353 -19.88 -38.62 -18.61
CA GLY A 353 -19.36 -39.78 -17.89
C GLY A 353 -20.36 -40.46 -16.97
N ILE A 354 -19.87 -41.40 -16.19
CA ILE A 354 -20.69 -42.16 -15.22
C ILE A 354 -20.70 -41.42 -13.88
N SER A 355 -21.86 -40.88 -13.51
CA SER A 355 -22.13 -40.35 -12.17
C SER A 355 -22.40 -41.51 -11.18
N GLY A 356 -22.09 -41.31 -9.90
CA GLY A 356 -22.19 -42.35 -8.86
C GLY A 356 -21.01 -43.33 -8.86
N ARG A 357 -19.85 -42.95 -9.42
CA ARG A 357 -18.67 -43.81 -9.53
C ARG A 357 -17.97 -43.95 -8.17
N GLN A 358 -17.74 -45.18 -7.72
CA GLN A 358 -16.87 -45.45 -6.57
C GLN A 358 -15.42 -45.10 -6.93
N LEU A 359 -14.84 -44.12 -6.23
CA LEU A 359 -13.42 -43.76 -6.35
C LEU A 359 -12.52 -44.63 -5.46
N GLY A 360 -13.11 -45.21 -4.40
CA GLY A 360 -12.45 -46.11 -3.46
C GLY A 360 -11.83 -45.39 -2.27
N LYS A 361 -11.00 -46.14 -1.53
CA LYS A 361 -10.40 -45.68 -0.27
C LYS A 361 -9.22 -44.74 -0.51
N LEU A 362 -9.29 -43.55 0.07
CA LEU A 362 -8.23 -42.53 0.06
C LEU A 362 -7.69 -42.34 1.48
N HIS A 363 -6.44 -42.73 1.71
CA HIS A 363 -5.78 -42.61 3.02
C HIS A 363 -5.50 -41.15 3.40
N PRO A 364 -5.29 -40.83 4.69
CA PRO A 364 -4.87 -39.50 5.12
C PRO A 364 -3.67 -38.98 4.32
N SER A 365 -3.72 -37.71 3.91
CA SER A 365 -2.67 -37.04 3.11
C SER A 365 -2.37 -37.64 1.73
N SER A 366 -3.16 -38.60 1.26
CA SER A 366 -3.06 -39.15 -0.08
C SER A 366 -3.98 -38.42 -1.07
N SER A 367 -3.61 -38.50 -2.35
CA SER A 367 -4.35 -37.85 -3.44
C SER A 367 -4.70 -38.82 -4.56
N LEU A 368 -5.80 -38.54 -5.27
CA LEU A 368 -6.27 -39.26 -6.45
C LEU A 368 -6.50 -38.26 -7.58
N CYS A 369 -5.96 -38.54 -8.76
CA CYS A 369 -6.22 -37.75 -9.96
C CYS A 369 -7.40 -38.33 -10.75
N LEU A 370 -8.30 -37.47 -11.22
CA LEU A 370 -9.49 -37.79 -11.99
C LEU A 370 -9.48 -37.01 -13.29
N ALA A 371 -9.41 -37.71 -14.41
CA ALA A 371 -9.71 -37.14 -15.72
C ALA A 371 -11.23 -37.18 -15.94
N LEU A 372 -11.83 -36.01 -16.21
CA LEU A 372 -13.25 -35.84 -16.43
C LEU A 372 -13.47 -35.18 -17.80
N THR A 373 -14.56 -35.54 -18.46
CA THR A 373 -14.96 -34.96 -19.74
C THR A 373 -16.24 -34.16 -19.54
N LEU A 374 -16.32 -32.99 -20.16
CA LEU A 374 -17.45 -32.07 -20.07
C LEU A 374 -17.82 -31.56 -21.46
N LEU A 375 -19.01 -30.99 -21.58
CA LEU A 375 -19.49 -30.30 -22.77
C LEU A 375 -20.25 -29.04 -22.33
N SER A 376 -20.00 -27.91 -23.01
CA SER A 376 -20.77 -26.69 -22.78
C SER A 376 -21.85 -26.50 -23.86
N SER A 377 -23.07 -26.19 -23.45
CA SER A 377 -24.19 -25.85 -24.35
C SER A 377 -24.43 -24.34 -24.47
N VAL A 378 -23.64 -23.50 -23.81
CA VAL A 378 -23.80 -22.04 -23.83
C VAL A 378 -22.45 -21.36 -24.07
N GLN A 379 -22.44 -20.34 -24.94
CA GLN A 379 -21.25 -19.54 -25.25
C GLN A 379 -20.90 -18.55 -24.13
N GLY A 380 -19.68 -18.03 -24.15
CA GLY A 380 -19.17 -17.06 -23.18
C GLY A 380 -18.41 -17.72 -22.02
N LEU A 381 -18.13 -16.94 -20.97
CA LEU A 381 -17.41 -17.42 -19.79
C LEU A 381 -18.33 -18.29 -18.94
N GLN A 382 -18.08 -19.60 -18.91
CA GLN A 382 -18.90 -20.58 -18.20
C GLN A 382 -18.19 -21.12 -16.97
N SER A 383 -18.92 -21.22 -15.87
CA SER A 383 -18.41 -21.76 -14.60
C SER A 383 -18.63 -23.27 -14.52
N ILE A 384 -17.59 -24.02 -14.16
CA ILE A 384 -17.63 -25.46 -13.95
C ILE A 384 -18.10 -25.72 -12.52
N SER A 385 -19.24 -26.40 -12.40
CA SER A 385 -19.90 -26.68 -11.12
C SER A 385 -20.55 -28.07 -11.13
N GLY A 386 -21.07 -28.50 -9.97
CA GLY A 386 -21.85 -29.73 -9.86
C GLY A 386 -21.03 -30.97 -9.54
N LEU A 387 -19.78 -30.85 -9.09
CA LEU A 387 -19.04 -31.98 -8.54
C LEU A 387 -19.44 -32.21 -7.08
N ARG A 388 -19.74 -33.46 -6.75
CA ARG A 388 -20.12 -33.89 -5.41
C ARG A 388 -19.28 -35.11 -5.03
N LEU A 389 -18.60 -35.03 -3.90
CA LEU A 389 -17.84 -36.15 -3.34
C LEU A 389 -18.50 -36.61 -2.05
N THR A 390 -18.99 -37.83 -2.00
CA THR A 390 -19.62 -38.39 -0.79
C THR A 390 -18.67 -39.38 -0.12
N ASP A 391 -18.32 -39.10 1.14
CA ASP A 391 -17.62 -40.03 2.02
C ASP A 391 -18.61 -41.06 2.56
N THR A 392 -18.50 -42.31 2.14
CA THR A 392 -19.44 -43.40 2.49
C THR A 392 -19.36 -43.78 3.96
N PHE A 393 -18.23 -43.54 4.63
CA PHE A 393 -18.05 -43.85 6.04
C PHE A 393 -18.79 -42.87 6.94
N LEU A 394 -18.68 -41.57 6.64
CA LEU A 394 -19.39 -40.52 7.39
C LEU A 394 -20.76 -40.16 6.82
N LYS A 395 -21.09 -40.67 5.62
CA LYS A 395 -22.26 -40.26 4.83
C LYS A 395 -22.33 -38.74 4.66
N ARG A 396 -21.17 -38.12 4.46
CA ARG A 396 -21.03 -36.67 4.31
C ARG A 396 -20.68 -36.36 2.87
N THR A 397 -21.45 -35.47 2.26
CA THR A 397 -21.21 -34.98 0.90
C THR A 397 -20.47 -33.64 0.95
N TYR A 398 -19.43 -33.53 0.13
CA TYR A 398 -18.67 -32.32 -0.11
C TYR A 398 -19.07 -31.77 -1.46
N GLU A 399 -19.49 -30.52 -1.48
CA GLU A 399 -20.01 -29.86 -2.66
C GLU A 399 -18.97 -28.92 -3.27
N TYR A 400 -18.71 -29.09 -4.56
CA TYR A 400 -17.76 -28.28 -5.31
C TYR A 400 -18.45 -27.65 -6.52
N ASP A 401 -18.85 -26.40 -6.32
CA ASP A 401 -19.36 -25.51 -7.34
C ASP A 401 -18.36 -24.39 -7.61
N ASP A 402 -18.45 -23.80 -8.80
CA ASP A 402 -17.59 -22.73 -9.30
C ASP A 402 -16.09 -23.03 -9.17
N ILE A 403 -15.70 -24.28 -9.47
CA ILE A 403 -14.33 -24.76 -9.29
C ILE A 403 -13.34 -24.18 -10.30
N ALA A 404 -13.83 -23.76 -11.46
CA ALA A 404 -13.08 -23.04 -12.48
C ALA A 404 -14.01 -22.42 -13.52
N GLN A 405 -13.42 -21.64 -14.43
CA GLN A 405 -14.13 -21.04 -15.55
C GLN A 405 -13.43 -21.38 -16.87
N VAL A 406 -14.23 -21.53 -17.92
CA VAL A 406 -13.76 -21.78 -19.27
C VAL A 406 -14.46 -20.82 -20.24
N CYS A 407 -13.70 -20.27 -21.19
CA CYS A 407 -14.28 -19.44 -22.26
C CYS A 407 -14.82 -20.32 -23.38
N VAL A 408 -16.13 -20.31 -23.61
CA VAL A 408 -16.79 -21.15 -24.63
C VAL A 408 -17.04 -20.31 -25.88
N VAL A 409 -16.46 -20.71 -27.00
CA VAL A 409 -16.55 -19.99 -28.28
C VAL A 409 -17.31 -20.81 -29.31
N SER A 410 -17.98 -20.13 -30.24
CA SER A 410 -18.50 -20.80 -31.43
C SER A 410 -17.31 -21.37 -32.20
N SER A 411 -17.42 -22.61 -32.66
CA SER A 411 -16.59 -23.09 -33.73
C SER A 411 -16.75 -22.11 -34.90
N ALA A 412 -15.66 -21.43 -35.28
CA ALA A 412 -15.67 -20.50 -36.39
C ALA A 412 -16.23 -21.25 -37.61
N ILE A 413 -17.32 -20.75 -38.18
CA ILE A 413 -17.83 -21.23 -39.46
C ILE A 413 -16.65 -21.09 -40.42
N LYS A 414 -16.04 -22.22 -40.79
CA LYS A 414 -15.13 -22.27 -41.92
C LYS A 414 -15.98 -21.79 -43.09
N VAL A 415 -15.77 -20.55 -43.51
CA VAL A 415 -16.31 -20.05 -44.77
C VAL A 415 -15.63 -20.90 -45.83
N GLU A 416 -16.35 -21.89 -46.32
CA GLU A 416 -15.97 -22.62 -47.53
C GLU A 416 -15.87 -21.59 -48.65
N SER A 417 -14.66 -21.46 -49.19
CA SER A 417 -14.30 -20.63 -50.34
C SER A 417 -14.88 -21.16 -51.64
#